data_AF-A0A2A5B7L3-F1
#
_entry.id   AF-A0A2A5B7L3-F1
#
_cell.length_a   1.000
_cell.length_b   1.000
_cell.length_c   1.000
_cell.angle_alpha   90.00
_cell.angle_beta   90.00
_cell.angle_gamma   90.00
#
_symmetry.space_group_name_H-M   'P 1'
#
loop_
_entity.id
_entity.type
_entity.pdbx_description
1 polymer ?
#
loop_
_entity_poly.entity_id
_entity_poly.type
_entity_poly.pdbx_seq_one_letter_code
_entity_poly.pdbx_strand_id
1 'polypeptide(L)'
;MLKLVFKSAITGFIVGSVFMALAPLGLGISFVEYLEPVLIPGVSLLHLAGKTTVDSLFLMLGLFLNGLIYTGLTLCFLLTRKYLEKKE
;
A
#
# COMPACT_ATOMS: atom_id res chain seq x y z
N MET A 1 47.26 15.39 0.77
CA MET A 1 46.50 14.30 0.14
C MET A 1 45.66 13.50 1.13
N LEU A 2 46.26 12.86 2.14
CA LEU A 2 45.55 11.96 3.08
C LEU A 2 44.30 12.58 3.72
N LYS A 3 44.39 13.84 4.18
CA LYS A 3 43.26 14.59 4.78
C LYS A 3 42.08 14.76 3.82
N LEU A 4 42.34 14.92 2.53
CA LEU A 4 41.32 15.13 1.50
C LEU A 4 40.64 13.80 1.13
N VAL A 5 41.43 12.73 1.04
CA VAL A 5 40.92 11.35 0.86
C VAL A 5 40.04 10.95 2.04
N PHE A 6 40.47 11.23 3.28
CA PHE A 6 39.70 10.91 4.48
C PHE A 6 38.38 11.70 4.55
N LYS A 7 38.42 12.99 4.19
CA LYS A 7 37.22 13.83 4.12
C LYS A 7 36.24 13.32 3.06
N SER A 8 36.75 12.94 1.88
CA SER A 8 35.95 12.34 0.81
C SER A 8 35.33 11.01 1.23
N ALA A 9 36.07 10.15 1.94
CA ALA A 9 35.56 8.88 2.46
C ALA A 9 34.42 9.10 3.46
N ILE A 10 34.58 10.04 4.40
CA ILE A 10 33.53 10.39 5.37
C ILE A 10 32.29 10.95 4.65
N THR A 11 32.48 11.87 3.70
CA THR A 11 31.35 12.45 2.96
C THR A 11 30.63 11.38 2.13
N GLY A 12 31.37 10.49 1.46
CA GLY A 12 30.80 9.37 0.71
C GLY A 12 30.04 8.39 1.62
N PHE A 13 30.56 8.12 2.82
CA PHE A 13 29.89 7.27 3.80
C PHE A 13 28.58 7.88 4.31
N ILE A 14 28.57 9.18 4.63
CA ILE A 14 27.35 9.90 5.06
C ILE A 14 26.30 9.88 3.94
N VAL A 15 26.69 10.23 2.71
CA VAL A 15 25.78 10.22 1.55
C VAL A 15 25.25 8.81 1.27
N GLY A 16 26.12 7.80 1.31
CA GLY A 16 25.74 6.40 1.14
C GLY A 16 24.76 5.93 2.22
N SER A 17 24.95 6.36 3.47
CA SER A 17 24.05 6.03 4.59
C SER A 17 22.66 6.66 4.40
N VAL A 18 22.59 7.89 3.89
CA VAL A 18 21.32 8.55 3.55
C VAL A 18 20.58 7.79 2.44
N PHE A 19 21.28 7.43 1.36
CA PHE A 19 20.66 6.64 0.29
C PHE A 19 20.21 5.26 0.76
N MET A 20 21.00 4.60 1.63
CA MET A 20 20.64 3.32 2.23
C MET A 20 19.39 3.42 3.11
N ALA A 21 19.17 4.54 3.80
CA ALA A 21 17.94 4.79 4.55
C ALA A 21 16.74 5.09 3.65
N LEU A 22 16.94 5.79 2.54
CA LEU A 22 15.88 6.15 1.59
C LEU A 22 15.43 4.97 0.72
N ALA A 23 16.35 4.07 0.37
CA ALA A 23 16.06 2.91 -0.49
C ALA A 23 14.89 2.03 0.01
N PRO A 24 14.87 1.54 1.28
CA PRO A 24 13.76 0.74 1.78
C PRO A 24 12.46 1.55 1.94
N LEU A 25 12.54 2.87 2.17
CA LEU A 25 11.35 3.73 2.20
C LEU A 25 10.71 3.82 0.81
N GLY A 26 11.50 4.07 -0.23
CA GLY A 26 11.02 4.08 -1.61
C GLY A 26 10.44 2.72 -2.02
N LEU A 27 11.13 1.63 -1.66
CA LEU A 27 10.68 0.27 -1.96
C LEU A 27 9.37 -0.06 -1.21
N GLY A 28 9.23 0.37 0.04
CA GLY A 28 8.00 0.23 0.82
C GLY A 28 6.82 0.98 0.22
N ILE A 29 7.03 2.22 -0.25
CA ILE A 29 5.98 3.01 -0.91
C ILE A 29 5.56 2.34 -2.22
N SER A 30 6.51 1.94 -3.08
CA SER A 30 6.20 1.24 -4.33
C SER A 30 5.47 -0.08 -4.09
N PHE A 31 5.79 -0.78 -3.00
CA PHE A 31 5.08 -2.00 -2.62
C PHE A 31 3.64 -1.72 -2.18
N VAL A 32 3.39 -0.66 -1.40
CA VAL A 32 2.04 -0.24 -1.02
C VAL A 32 1.24 0.21 -2.25
N GLU A 33 1.85 0.96 -3.16
CA GLU A 33 1.23 1.41 -4.41
C GLU A 33 0.89 0.22 -5.32
N TYR A 34 1.77 -0.77 -5.42
CA TYR A 34 1.48 -2.02 -6.13
C TYR A 34 0.31 -2.80 -5.50
N LEU A 35 0.20 -2.78 -4.17
CA LEU A 35 -0.90 -3.41 -3.44
C LEU A 35 -2.16 -2.55 -3.35
N GLU A 36 -2.14 -1.28 -3.78
CA GLU A 36 -3.28 -0.37 -3.75
C GLU A 36 -4.57 -0.99 -4.29
N PRO A 37 -4.60 -1.68 -5.46
CA PRO A 37 -5.82 -2.33 -5.96
C PRO A 37 -6.36 -3.44 -5.05
N VAL A 38 -5.51 -4.02 -4.21
CA VAL A 38 -5.88 -5.09 -3.28
C VAL A 38 -6.22 -4.55 -1.90
N LEU A 39 -5.54 -3.48 -1.43
CA LEU A 39 -5.72 -2.83 -0.13
C LEU A 39 -6.91 -1.87 -0.11
N ILE A 40 -7.13 -1.17 -1.22
CA ILE A 40 -8.17 -0.16 -1.37
C ILE A 40 -8.99 -0.36 -2.65
N PRO A 41 -9.52 -1.58 -2.91
CA PRO A 41 -10.32 -1.85 -4.11
C PRO A 41 -11.50 -0.89 -4.27
N GLY A 42 -12.09 -0.40 -3.16
CA GLY A 42 -13.15 0.60 -3.21
C GLY A 42 -12.73 1.93 -3.85
N VAL A 43 -11.51 2.40 -3.58
CA VAL A 43 -10.96 3.62 -4.22
C VAL A 43 -10.54 3.32 -5.66
N SER A 44 -9.93 2.16 -5.92
CA SER A 44 -9.57 1.75 -7.28
C SER A 44 -10.78 1.64 -8.21
N LEU A 45 -11.92 1.13 -7.73
CA LEU A 45 -13.17 1.10 -8.48
C LEU A 45 -13.69 2.49 -8.82
N LEU A 46 -13.56 3.45 -7.90
CA LEU A 46 -13.99 4.82 -8.14
C LEU A 46 -13.05 5.57 -9.09
N HIS A 47 -11.74 5.31 -9.04
CA HIS A 47 -10.78 5.76 -10.06
C HIS A 47 -11.16 5.19 -11.44
N LEU A 48 -11.53 3.90 -11.50
CA LEU A 48 -11.96 3.24 -12.74
C LEU A 48 -13.28 3.81 -13.27
N ALA A 49 -14.15 4.33 -12.39
CA ALA A 49 -15.37 5.05 -12.73
C ALA A 49 -15.13 6.50 -13.20
N GLY A 50 -13.88 6.91 -13.40
CA GLY A 50 -13.51 8.23 -13.94
C GLY A 50 -13.47 9.35 -12.91
N LYS A 51 -13.59 9.05 -11.61
CA LYS A 51 -13.40 10.05 -10.55
C LYS A 51 -11.96 10.02 -10.08
N THR A 52 -11.12 10.90 -10.63
CA THR A 52 -9.68 10.98 -10.33
C THR A 52 -9.31 12.06 -9.32
N THR A 53 -10.28 12.85 -8.86
CA THR A 53 -10.05 13.92 -7.89
C THR A 53 -10.23 13.44 -6.46
N VAL A 54 -9.24 13.74 -5.61
CA VAL A 54 -9.29 13.47 -4.18
C VAL A 54 -10.20 14.49 -3.50
N ASP A 55 -11.50 14.19 -3.49
CA ASP A 55 -12.52 14.94 -2.75
C ASP A 55 -12.91 14.19 -1.46
N SER A 56 -13.33 14.91 -0.42
CA SER A 56 -13.75 14.31 0.86
C SER A 56 -14.90 13.31 0.66
N LEU A 57 -15.84 13.61 -0.23
CA LEU A 57 -16.92 12.68 -0.59
C LEU A 57 -16.40 11.43 -1.30
N PHE A 58 -15.38 11.58 -2.13
CA PHE A 58 -14.77 10.46 -2.86
C PHE A 58 -14.03 9.53 -1.89
N LEU A 59 -13.29 10.07 -0.93
CA LEU A 59 -12.65 9.27 0.12
C LEU A 59 -13.67 8.54 0.99
N MET A 60 -14.76 9.22 1.38
CA MET A 60 -15.81 8.60 2.20
C MET A 60 -16.53 7.48 1.45
N LEU A 61 -16.84 7.69 0.16
CA LEU A 61 -17.42 6.68 -0.71
C LEU A 61 -16.46 5.52 -0.96
N GLY A 62 -15.18 5.81 -1.18
CA GLY A 62 -14.13 4.80 -1.38
C GLY A 62 -13.96 3.92 -0.15
N LEU A 63 -13.95 4.51 1.05
CA LEU A 63 -13.92 3.79 2.32
C LEU A 63 -15.17 2.92 2.50
N PHE A 64 -16.34 3.44 2.16
CA PHE A 64 -17.60 2.69 2.22
C PHE A 64 -17.60 1.48 1.27
N LEU A 65 -17.20 1.67 -0.01
CA LEU A 65 -17.06 0.56 -0.95
C LEU A 65 -16.04 -0.47 -0.46
N ASN A 66 -14.92 -0.01 0.10
CA ASN A 66 -13.89 -0.90 0.61
C ASN A 66 -14.43 -1.78 1.75
N GLY A 67 -15.14 -1.17 2.70
CA GLY A 67 -15.84 -1.88 3.77
C GLY A 67 -16.87 -2.87 3.24
N LEU A 68 -17.64 -2.49 2.22
CA LEU A 68 -18.65 -3.37 1.61
C LEU A 68 -18.02 -4.59 0.95
N ILE A 69 -16.92 -4.40 0.21
CA ILE A 69 -16.20 -5.49 -0.47
C ILE A 69 -15.64 -6.48 0.56
N TYR A 70 -14.90 -6.02 1.57
CA TYR A 70 -14.32 -6.92 2.56
C TYR A 70 -15.37 -7.57 3.46
N THR A 71 -16.44 -6.86 3.83
CA THR A 71 -17.56 -7.45 4.58
C THR A 71 -18.26 -8.52 3.76
N GLY A 72 -18.48 -8.29 2.46
CA GLY A 72 -19.07 -9.28 1.57
C GLY A 72 -18.20 -10.53 1.41
N LEU A 73 -16.89 -10.35 1.21
CA LEU A 73 -15.94 -11.47 1.09
C LEU A 73 -15.86 -12.30 2.37
N THR A 74 -15.78 -11.65 3.53
CA THR A 74 -15.73 -12.34 4.83
C THR A 74 -17.04 -13.06 5.15
N LEU A 75 -18.17 -12.46 4.84
CA LEU A 75 -19.48 -13.09 5.01
C LEU A 75 -19.62 -14.32 4.09
N CYS A 76 -19.20 -14.21 2.82
CA CYS A 76 -19.16 -15.32 1.89
C CYS A 76 -18.30 -16.47 2.42
N PHE A 77 -17.08 -16.16 2.87
CA PHE A 77 -16.17 -17.15 3.47
C PHE A 77 -16.80 -17.86 4.68
N LEU A 78 -17.44 -17.12 5.59
CA LEU A 78 -18.11 -17.69 6.77
C LEU A 78 -19.29 -18.57 6.39
N LEU A 79 -20.09 -18.17 5.39
CA LEU A 79 -21.21 -18.98 4.88
C LEU A 79 -20.71 -20.27 4.22
N THR A 80 -19.68 -20.19 3.39
CA THR A 80 -19.07 -21.37 2.75
C THR A 80 -18.52 -22.33 3.79
N ARG A 81 -17.83 -21.82 4.82
CA ARG A 81 -17.33 -22.63 5.93
C ARG A 81 -18.46 -23.34 6.67
N LYS A 82 -19.53 -22.62 7.03
CA LYS A 82 -20.71 -23.21 7.69
C LYS A 82 -21.39 -24.27 6.83
N TYR A 83 -21.43 -24.09 5.51
CA TYR A 83 -21.99 -25.08 4.59
C TYR A 83 -21.15 -26.37 4.55
N LEU A 84 -19.81 -26.25 4.54
CA LEU A 84 -18.90 -27.39 4.57
C LEU A 84 -19.00 -28.15 5.90
N GLU A 85 -18.98 -27.46 7.04
CA GLU A 85 -19.12 -28.07 8.38
C GLU A 85 -20.45 -28.81 8.57
N LYS A 86 -21.51 -28.43 7.84
CA LYS A 86 -22.81 -29.13 7.88
C LYS A 86 -22.85 -30.40 7.02
N LYS A 87 -21.87 -30.58 6.13
CA LYS A 87 -21.82 -31.67 5.14
C LYS A 87 -20.91 -32.83 5.58
N GLU A 88 -20.00 -32.58 6.52
CA GLU A 88 -19.23 -33.58 7.27
C GLU A 88 -20.06 -34.17 8.42
#